data_AF-A0A0R3S858-F1
#
_entry.id   AF-A0A0R3S858-F1
#
_cell.length_a   1.000
_cell.length_b   1.000
_cell.length_c   1.000
_cell.angle_alpha   90.00
_cell.angle_beta   90.00
_cell.angle_gamma   90.00
#
_symmetry.space_group_name_H-M   'P 1'
#
loop_
_entity.id
_entity.type
_entity.pdbx_description
1 polymer ?
#
loop_
_entity_poly.entity_id
_entity_poly.type
_entity_poly.pdbx_seq_one_letter_code
_entity_poly.pdbx_strand_id
1 'polypeptide(L)'
;MPFCDKPQLPEGFQQLLEDLTCEVLLQRPADVVQFSIDFFKSRRDSNSSLRNQPPVIKRANDDPLGNDRTLHIRNCPQDKFS
;
A
#
# COMPACT_ATOMS: atom_id res chain seq x y z
N MET A 1 25.33 -25.58 -24.35
CA MET A 1 24.87 -24.77 -23.20
C MET A 1 23.39 -24.54 -23.40
N PRO A 2 22.50 -24.95 -22.49
CA PRO A 2 21.10 -24.58 -22.63
C PRO A 2 21.05 -23.06 -22.43
N PHE A 3 20.75 -22.33 -23.50
CA PHE A 3 20.36 -20.94 -23.39
C PHE A 3 19.08 -20.97 -22.56
N CYS A 4 19.17 -20.50 -21.32
CA CYS A 4 17.98 -20.32 -20.51
C CYS A 4 17.23 -19.15 -21.15
N ASP A 5 16.27 -19.44 -22.04
CA ASP A 5 15.45 -18.51 -22.83
C ASP A 5 14.57 -17.58 -21.97
N LYS A 6 14.75 -17.56 -20.65
CA LYS A 6 13.95 -16.73 -19.76
C LYS A 6 14.55 -15.32 -19.69
N PRO A 7 13.80 -14.29 -20.12
CA PRO A 7 14.27 -12.92 -20.00
C PRO A 7 14.53 -12.59 -18.53
N GLN A 8 15.67 -11.96 -18.26
CA GLN A 8 15.99 -11.51 -16.91
C GLN A 8 15.16 -10.27 -16.58
N LEU A 9 14.59 -10.28 -15.37
CA LEU A 9 13.81 -9.17 -14.86
C LEU A 9 14.76 -8.11 -14.28
N PRO A 10 14.59 -6.81 -14.60
CA PRO A 10 15.39 -5.77 -13.98
C PRO A 10 15.22 -5.74 -12.46
N GLU A 11 16.31 -5.41 -11.77
CA GLU A 11 16.28 -5.21 -10.33
C GLU A 11 15.27 -4.11 -9.95
N GLY A 12 14.49 -4.36 -8.90
CA GLY A 12 13.47 -3.43 -8.40
C GLY A 12 12.15 -3.41 -9.18
N PHE A 13 12.04 -4.07 -10.35
CA PHE A 13 10.79 -4.11 -11.12
C PHE A 13 9.65 -4.79 -10.35
N GLN A 14 9.93 -5.93 -9.72
CA GLN A 14 8.95 -6.65 -8.92
C GLN A 14 8.45 -5.79 -7.75
N GLN A 15 9.38 -5.14 -7.04
CA GLN A 15 9.04 -4.30 -5.90
C GLN A 15 8.21 -3.06 -6.31
N LEU A 16 8.55 -2.45 -7.45
CA LEU A 16 7.77 -1.34 -8.02
C LEU A 16 6.30 -1.73 -8.28
N LEU A 17 6.07 -2.94 -8.79
CA LEU A 17 4.73 -3.47 -9.03
C LEU A 17 3.99 -3.80 -7.73
N GLU A 18 4.70 -4.39 -6.76
CA GLU A 18 4.13 -4.69 -5.44
C GLU A 18 3.68 -3.41 -4.73
N ASP A 19 4.48 -2.34 -4.77
CA ASP A 19 4.14 -1.04 -4.19
C ASP A 19 2.83 -0.48 -4.80
N LEU A 20 2.71 -0.47 -6.13
CA LEU A 20 1.49 -0.03 -6.81
C LEU A 20 0.30 -0.91 -6.41
N THR A 21 0.50 -2.22 -6.38
CA THR A 21 -0.56 -3.18 -6.07
C THR A 21 -1.09 -2.97 -4.65
N CYS A 22 -0.21 -2.77 -3.68
CA CYS A 22 -0.57 -2.43 -2.31
C CYS A 22 -1.43 -1.16 -2.26
N GLU A 23 -1.02 -0.09 -2.93
CA GLU A 23 -1.75 1.18 -2.95
C GLU A 23 -3.13 1.05 -3.63
N VAL A 24 -3.24 0.29 -4.72
CA VAL A 24 -4.53 0.01 -5.37
C VAL A 24 -5.47 -0.76 -4.44
N LEU A 25 -4.96 -1.77 -3.72
CA LEU A 25 -5.76 -2.55 -2.77
C LEU A 25 -6.22 -1.72 -1.56
N LEU A 26 -5.38 -0.78 -1.11
CA LEU A 26 -5.68 0.12 0.00
C LEU A 26 -6.72 1.19 -0.38
N GLN A 27 -6.51 1.86 -1.51
CA GLN A 27 -7.33 3.01 -1.91
C GLN A 27 -8.59 2.61 -2.69
N ARG A 28 -8.61 1.39 -3.26
CA ARG A 28 -9.70 0.86 -4.09
C ARG A 28 -10.21 1.87 -5.12
N PRO A 29 -9.33 2.40 -5.98
CA PRO A 29 -9.72 3.43 -6.94
C PRO A 29 -10.75 2.88 -7.92
N ALA A 30 -11.72 3.72 -8.30
CA ALA A 30 -12.70 3.37 -9.34
C ALA A 30 -12.03 3.21 -10.72
N ASP A 31 -10.92 3.90 -10.96
CA ASP A 31 -10.10 3.80 -12.17
C ASP A 31 -8.65 3.47 -11.81
N VAL A 32 -8.28 2.20 -12.02
CA VAL A 32 -6.92 1.69 -11.73
C VAL A 32 -5.89 2.25 -12.72
N VAL A 33 -6.28 2.55 -13.95
CA VAL A 33 -5.34 3.05 -14.97
C VAL A 33 -4.93 4.48 -14.63
N GLN A 34 -5.91 5.35 -14.37
CA GLN A 34 -5.63 6.74 -14.01
C GLN A 34 -4.86 6.81 -12.68
N PHE A 35 -5.23 5.99 -11.70
CA PHE A 35 -4.51 5.87 -10.43
C PHE A 35 -3.04 5.48 -10.63
N SER A 36 -2.77 4.49 -11.49
CA SER A 36 -1.41 4.02 -11.76
C SER A 36 -0.55 5.12 -12.42
N ILE A 37 -1.14 5.89 -13.36
CA ILE A 37 -0.46 7.03 -13.99
C ILE A 37 -0.04 8.05 -12.93
N ASP A 38 -0.95 8.40 -12.02
CA ASP A 38 -0.70 9.40 -10.99
C ASP A 38 0.29 8.89 -9.93
N PHE A 39 0.22 7.61 -9.58
CA PHE A 39 1.20 6.93 -8.72
C PHE A 39 2.61 7.01 -9.31
N PHE A 40 2.80 6.66 -10.59
CA PHE A 40 4.12 6.70 -11.21
C PHE A 40 4.63 8.12 -11.47
N LYS A 41 3.74 9.07 -11.79
CA LYS A 41 4.11 10.49 -11.90
C LYS A 41 4.61 11.04 -10.56
N SER A 42 3.84 10.87 -9.50
CA SER A 42 4.21 11.36 -8.17
C SER A 42 5.51 10.74 -7.65
N ARG A 43 5.79 9.47 -7.96
CA ARG A 43 7.06 8.80 -7.63
C ARG A 43 8.24 9.36 -8.44
N ARG A 44 8.02 9.78 -9.70
CA ARG A 44 9.05 10.40 -10.54
C ARG A 44 9.45 11.78 -10.02
N ASP A 45 8.47 12.57 -9.63
CA ASP A 45 8.68 13.92 -9.05
C ASP A 45 9.30 13.83 -7.65
N SER A 46 9.05 12.74 -6.92
CA SER A 46 9.67 12.46 -5.63
C SER A 46 11.12 11.95 -5.74
N ASN A 47 11.54 11.39 -6.87
CA ASN A 47 12.93 10.98 -7.08
C ASN A 47 13.91 12.16 -7.31
N SER A 48 13.41 13.39 -7.50
CA SER A 48 14.25 14.59 -7.36
C SER A 48 14.38 15.09 -5.92
N SER A 49 13.63 14.52 -4.97
CA SER A 49 13.70 14.89 -3.56
C SER A 49 13.33 13.69 -2.69
N LEU A 50 14.35 12.88 -2.38
CA LEU A 50 14.37 11.82 -1.36
C LEU A 50 13.21 11.91 -0.36
N ARG A 51 12.27 10.96 -0.41
CA ARG A 51 11.49 10.64 0.79
C ARG A 51 10.87 9.25 0.82
N ASN A 52 11.44 8.44 1.69
CA ASN A 52 10.70 7.52 2.54
C ASN A 52 9.65 8.33 3.31
N GLN A 53 8.40 8.28 2.90
CA GLN A 53 7.27 8.64 3.75
C GLN A 53 6.40 7.40 3.91
N PRO A 54 6.13 6.95 5.14
CA PRO A 54 5.03 6.02 5.35
C PRO A 54 3.74 6.69 4.85
N PRO A 55 2.79 5.90 4.31
CA PRO A 55 1.58 6.43 3.71
C PRO A 55 0.87 7.30 4.74
N VAL A 56 0.66 8.57 4.37
CA VAL A 56 -0.18 9.47 5.14
C VAL A 56 -1.58 8.87 5.11
N ILE A 57 -1.99 8.26 6.21
CA ILE A 57 -3.36 7.84 6.46
C ILE A 57 -4.20 9.12 6.49
N LYS A 58 -4.62 9.60 5.31
CA LYS A 58 -5.73 10.52 5.18
C LYS A 58 -6.96 9.70 5.54
N ARG A 59 -7.33 9.74 6.82
CA ARG A 59 -8.63 9.24 7.29
C ARG A 59 -9.69 9.91 6.41
N ALA A 60 -10.47 9.10 5.70
CA ALA A 60 -11.69 9.56 5.06
C ALA A 60 -12.55 10.18 6.16
N ASN A 61 -12.73 11.50 6.11
CA ASN A 61 -13.57 12.26 7.05
C ASN A 61 -15.02 12.36 6.56
N ASP A 62 -15.47 11.40 5.74
CA ASP A 62 -16.84 11.33 5.22
C ASP A 62 -17.48 9.97 5.56
N ASP A 63 -17.44 9.60 6.85
CA ASP A 63 -18.30 8.55 7.40
C ASP A 63 -19.41 9.22 8.24
N PRO A 64 -20.65 9.34 7.73
CA PRO A 64 -21.76 9.97 8.45
C PRO A 64 -22.32 9.09 9.59
N LEU A 65 -21.78 7.88 9.79
CA LEU A 65 -22.15 6.98 10.88
C LEU A 65 -20.97 6.83 11.83
N GLY A 66 -20.86 7.77 12.78
CA GLY A 66 -19.86 7.77 13.85
C GLY A 66 -19.78 6.42 14.57
N ASN A 67 -18.87 5.57 14.12
CA ASN A 67 -18.50 4.31 14.74
C ASN A 67 -17.66 4.62 15.98
N ASP A 68 -18.32 4.57 17.13
CA ASP A 68 -17.75 4.71 18.46
C ASP A 68 -16.80 3.52 18.75
N ARG A 69 -15.49 3.78 18.67
CA ARG A 69 -14.43 2.76 18.88
C ARG A 69 -14.22 2.43 20.37
N THR A 70 -15.09 2.87 21.28
CA THR A 70 -14.92 2.68 22.73
C THR A 70 -15.29 1.26 23.18
N LEU A 71 -15.80 0.40 22.27
CA LEU A 71 -16.26 -0.95 22.61
C LEU A 71 -15.20 -2.07 22.45
N HIS A 72 -13.96 -1.77 22.05
CA HIS A 72 -12.91 -2.78 21.86
C HIS A 72 -11.88 -2.88 23.01
N ILE A 73 -12.32 -2.70 24.27
CA ILE A 73 -11.42 -2.86 25.44
C ILE A 73 -12.06 -3.71 26.54
N ARG A 74 -12.74 -4.82 26.21
CA ARG A 74 -13.02 -5.89 27.19
C ARG A 74 -13.31 -7.19 26.46
N ASN A 75 -12.29 -7.93 26.01
CA ASN A 75 -12.29 -9.40 25.90
C ASN A 75 -10.99 -9.90 25.28
N CYS A 76 -9.86 -9.72 25.97
CA CYS A 76 -8.72 -10.63 25.80
C CYS A 76 -8.64 -11.49 27.06
N PRO A 77 -8.83 -12.83 26.98
CA PRO A 77 -8.56 -13.71 28.10
C PRO A 77 -7.05 -13.73 28.34
N GLN A 78 -6.64 -13.38 29.55
CA GLN A 78 -5.25 -13.43 29.98
C GLN A 78 -4.90 -14.90 30.26
N ASP A 79 -4.17 -15.50 29.33
CA ASP A 79 -3.61 -16.85 29.44
C ASP A 79 -2.71 -16.91 30.69
N LYS A 80 -3.11 -17.71 31.67
CA LYS A 80 -2.32 -17.98 32.87
C LYS A 80 -1.41 -19.17 32.57
N PHE A 81 -0.15 -18.89 32.29
CA PHE A 81 0.90 -19.89 32.49
C PHE A 81 0.96 -20.21 33.99
N SER A 82 0.75 -21.47 34.34
CA SER A 82 1.13 -22.10 35.61
C SER A 82 1.90 -23.37 35.30
#